data_AF-L5JNR5-F1
#
_entry.id   AF-L5JNR5-F1
#
_cell.length_a   1.000
_cell.length_b   1.000
_cell.length_c   1.000
_cell.angle_alpha   90.00
_cell.angle_beta   90.00
_cell.angle_gamma   90.00
#
_symmetry.space_group_name_H-M   'P 1'
#
loop_
_entity.id
_entity.type
_entity.pdbx_description
1 polymer ?
#
loop_
_entity_poly.entity_id
_entity_poly.type
_entity_poly.pdbx_seq_one_letter_code
_entity_poly.pdbx_strand_id
1 'polypeptide(L)'
;MCVLAPTEVGGISELTEACDWWSFGSLLYELLTGMALSQSHPSGIQSHTQLQLPEWLSRPAASLLTELLQLDPTRRLGAGGGGVDRLKSHPFFSTIQWSKLVG
;
A
#
# COMPACT_ATOMS: atom_id res chain seq x y z
N MET A 1 -11.75 9.93 -2.82
CA MET A 1 -12.37 8.68 -3.34
C MET A 1 -11.58 7.54 -2.69
N CYS A 2 -11.94 7.16 -1.46
CA CYS A 2 -11.31 6.02 -0.77
C CYS A 2 -11.79 4.75 -1.47
N VAL A 3 -10.90 4.07 -2.16
CA VAL A 3 -11.18 2.74 -2.71
C VAL A 3 -11.22 1.79 -1.52
N LEU A 4 -12.44 1.43 -1.12
CA LEU A 4 -12.76 0.60 0.03
C LEU A 4 -11.86 -0.63 0.06
N ALA A 5 -11.12 -0.81 1.16
CA ALA A 5 -10.35 -2.02 1.37
C ALA A 5 -11.31 -3.23 1.39
N PRO A 6 -10.89 -4.42 0.93
CA PRO A 6 -11.79 -5.57 0.76
C PRO A 6 -12.50 -6.04 2.04
N THR A 7 -12.01 -5.64 3.22
CA THR A 7 -12.58 -5.99 4.53
C THR A 7 -13.62 -4.99 5.08
N GLU A 8 -13.86 -3.85 4.42
CA GLU A 8 -14.66 -2.74 4.98
C GLU A 8 -16.13 -2.70 4.51
N VAL A 9 -16.64 -3.74 3.85
CA VAL A 9 -18.01 -3.77 3.28
C VAL A 9 -19.13 -3.97 4.31
N GLY A 10 -18.88 -3.77 5.60
CA GLY A 10 -19.82 -4.16 6.66
C GLY A 10 -19.74 -3.34 7.94
N GLY A 11 -20.00 -2.03 7.85
CA GLY A 11 -20.35 -1.24 9.02
C GLY A 11 -19.52 0.02 9.18
N ILE A 12 -20.20 1.11 9.50
CA ILE A 12 -19.64 2.36 10.00
C ILE A 12 -18.63 2.07 11.13
N SER A 13 -17.36 2.05 10.82
CA SER A 13 -16.29 1.97 11.82
C SER A 13 -15.19 2.92 11.37
N GLU A 14 -14.72 3.67 12.35
CA GLU A 14 -13.72 4.74 12.32
C GLU A 14 -12.89 4.81 11.05
N LEU A 15 -12.86 6.00 10.44
CA LEU A 15 -11.87 6.44 9.45
C LEU A 15 -10.47 6.25 10.07
N THR A 16 -9.98 5.02 10.02
CA THR A 16 -8.73 4.61 10.65
C THR A 16 -7.62 4.92 9.67
N GLU A 17 -6.46 5.36 10.16
CA GLU A 17 -5.25 5.63 9.37
C GLU A 17 -4.88 4.44 8.43
N ALA A 18 -5.39 3.24 8.72
CA ALA A 18 -5.31 2.04 7.89
C ALA A 18 -6.00 2.13 6.52
N CYS A 19 -7.07 2.92 6.39
CA CYS A 19 -7.80 3.14 5.13
C CYS A 19 -6.96 3.97 4.14
N ASP A 20 -6.12 4.87 4.66
CA ASP A 20 -5.23 5.71 3.86
C ASP A 20 -4.06 4.92 3.25
N TRP A 21 -3.50 3.95 3.97
CA TRP A 21 -2.35 3.18 3.49
C TRP A 21 -2.66 2.26 2.31
N TRP A 22 -3.87 1.70 2.25
CA TRP A 22 -4.29 0.90 1.11
C TRP A 22 -4.41 1.75 -0.16
N SER A 23 -5.06 2.91 -0.03
CA SER A 23 -5.19 3.87 -1.12
C SER A 23 -3.80 4.37 -1.56
N PHE A 24 -2.90 4.65 -0.62
CA PHE A 24 -1.51 5.01 -0.91
C PHE A 24 -0.76 3.89 -1.65
N GLY A 25 -0.88 2.64 -1.22
CA GLY A 25 -0.30 1.48 -1.91
C GLY A 25 -0.83 1.30 -3.33
N SER A 26 -2.13 1.50 -3.54
CA SER A 26 -2.75 1.42 -4.86
C SER A 26 -2.24 2.52 -5.80
N LEU A 27 -2.12 3.75 -5.30
CA LEU A 27 -1.56 4.87 -6.06
C LEU A 27 -0.08 4.67 -6.35
N LEU A 28 0.69 4.17 -5.38
CA LEU A 28 2.10 3.89 -5.58
C LEU A 28 2.31 2.78 -6.61
N TYR A 29 1.46 1.75 -6.61
CA TYR A 29 1.46 0.72 -7.65
C TYR A 29 1.23 1.35 -9.03
N GLU A 30 0.25 2.26 -9.15
CA GLU A 30 -0.03 2.96 -10.40
C GLU A 30 1.13 3.85 -10.86
N LEU A 31 1.75 4.61 -9.95
CA LEU A 31 2.90 5.45 -10.26
C LEU A 31 4.12 4.62 -10.68
N LEU A 32 4.30 3.44 -10.07
CA LEU A 32 5.44 2.58 -10.35
C LEU A 32 5.25 1.73 -11.60
N THR A 33 4.04 1.25 -11.87
CA THR A 33 3.75 0.31 -12.98
C THR A 33 3.13 0.98 -14.20
N GLY A 34 2.58 2.19 -14.03
CA GLY A 34 1.78 2.89 -15.05
C GLY A 34 0.38 2.32 -15.24
N MET A 35 -0.04 1.33 -14.44
CA MET A 35 -1.36 0.71 -14.51
C MET A 35 -2.07 0.79 -13.17
N ALA A 36 -3.36 1.12 -13.19
CA ALA A 36 -4.14 1.14 -11.96
C ALA A 36 -4.26 -0.27 -11.37
N LEU A 37 -4.22 -0.37 -10.04
CA LEU A 37 -4.37 -1.65 -9.34
C LEU A 37 -5.67 -2.36 -9.74
N SER A 38 -6.76 -1.61 -9.91
CA SER A 38 -8.06 -2.12 -10.35
C SER A 38 -8.06 -2.67 -11.78
N GLN A 39 -7.18 -2.18 -12.65
CA GLN A 39 -7.00 -2.71 -14.00
C GLN A 39 -6.21 -4.02 -13.98
N SER A 40 -5.20 -4.11 -13.12
CA SER A 40 -4.39 -5.33 -12.95
C SER A 40 -5.16 -6.41 -12.18
N HIS A 41 -6.03 -6.02 -11.24
CA HIS A 41 -6.82 -6.90 -10.38
C HIS A 41 -8.29 -6.47 -10.37
N PRO A 42 -9.05 -6.74 -11.45
CA PRO A 42 -10.45 -6.35 -11.55
C PRO A 42 -11.34 -7.04 -10.49
N SER A 43 -10.92 -8.22 -10.01
CA SER A 43 -11.59 -8.96 -8.93
C SER A 43 -11.17 -8.52 -7.52
N GLY A 44 -10.32 -7.50 -7.40
CA GLY A 44 -9.70 -7.07 -6.16
C GLY A 44 -8.54 -7.97 -5.70
N ILE A 45 -7.82 -7.50 -4.67
CA ILE A 45 -6.78 -8.28 -4.00
C ILE A 45 -7.46 -9.20 -2.97
N GLN A 46 -7.30 -10.51 -3.13
CA GLN A 46 -7.77 -11.54 -2.20
C GLN A 46 -6.57 -12.21 -1.52
N SER A 47 -6.82 -13.06 -0.53
CA SER A 47 -5.77 -13.69 0.30
C SER A 47 -4.81 -14.57 -0.50
N HIS A 48 -5.24 -15.02 -1.69
CA HIS A 48 -4.47 -15.84 -2.63
C HIS A 48 -4.05 -15.07 -3.88
N THR A 49 -4.38 -13.77 -3.98
CA THR A 49 -4.02 -12.94 -5.12
C THR A 49 -2.57 -12.52 -5.00
N GLN A 50 -1.73 -12.98 -5.93
CA GLN A 50 -0.39 -12.45 -6.06
C GLN A 50 -0.42 -11.11 -6.78
N LEU A 51 0.19 -10.10 -6.16
CA LEU A 51 0.41 -8.81 -6.81
C LEU A 51 1.23 -9.01 -8.09
N GLN A 52 0.64 -8.65 -9.22
CA GLN A 52 1.29 -8.61 -10.52
C GLN A 52 2.30 -7.47 -10.53
N LEU A 53 3.52 -7.75 -10.10
CA LEU A 53 4.59 -6.75 -10.07
C LEU A 53 5.50 -6.96 -11.29
N PRO A 54 5.80 -5.90 -12.06
CA PRO A 54 6.68 -6.04 -13.22
C PRO A 54 8.10 -6.48 -12.82
N GLU A 55 8.77 -7.28 -13.65
CA GLU A 55 10.14 -7.75 -13.36
C GLU A 55 11.18 -6.63 -13.28
N TRP A 56 10.92 -5.50 -13.95
CA TRP A 56 11.77 -4.31 -13.90
C TRP A 56 11.59 -3.50 -12.61
N LEU A 57 10.64 -3.88 -11.76
CA LEU A 57 10.43 -3.26 -10.47
C LEU A 57 11.54 -3.68 -9.50
N SER A 58 12.09 -2.73 -8.74
CA SER A 58 13.10 -3.04 -7.74
C SER A 58 12.52 -3.93 -6.62
N ARG A 59 13.32 -4.88 -6.12
CA ARG A 59 12.93 -5.73 -4.97
C ARG A 59 12.38 -4.93 -3.78
N PRO A 60 12.96 -3.79 -3.35
CA PRO A 60 12.39 -2.99 -2.27
C PRO A 60 11.04 -2.35 -2.64
N ALA A 61 10.81 -1.96 -3.90
CA ALA A 61 9.50 -1.46 -4.32
C ALA A 61 8.44 -2.55 -4.29
N ALA A 62 8.79 -3.75 -4.77
CA ALA A 62 7.92 -4.93 -4.71
C ALA A 62 7.53 -5.27 -3.26
N SER A 63 8.52 -5.30 -2.36
CA SER A 63 8.30 -5.54 -0.93
C SER A 63 7.37 -4.50 -0.32
N LEU A 64 7.60 -3.22 -0.60
CA LEU A 64 6.77 -2.13 -0.06
C LEU A 64 5.31 -2.25 -0.50
N LEU A 65 5.07 -2.49 -1.80
CA LEU A 65 3.72 -2.65 -2.33
C LEU A 65 3.02 -3.85 -1.71
N THR A 66 3.74 -4.95 -1.49
CA THR A 66 3.19 -6.17 -0.86
C THR A 66 2.81 -5.92 0.60
N GLU A 67 3.59 -5.12 1.33
CA GLU A 67 3.28 -4.78 2.73
C GLU A 67 2.16 -3.73 2.87
N LEU A 68 2.04 -2.79 1.93
CA LEU A 68 0.97 -1.78 1.89
C LEU A 68 -0.38 -2.36 1.44
N LEU A 69 -0.37 -3.21 0.41
CA LEU A 69 -1.56 -3.84 -0.16
C LEU A 69 -1.87 -5.17 0.52
N GLN A 70 -1.61 -5.24 1.83
CA GLN A 70 -1.86 -6.42 2.63
C GLN A 70 -3.33 -6.49 3.05
N LEU A 71 -3.97 -7.62 2.74
CA LEU A 71 -5.41 -7.83 2.94
C LEU A 71 -5.81 -7.68 4.40
N ASP A 72 -4.99 -8.23 5.30
CA ASP A 72 -5.18 -8.13 6.75
C ASP A 72 -4.75 -6.72 7.23
N PRO A 73 -5.70 -5.86 7.67
CA PRO A 73 -5.39 -4.52 8.12
C PRO A 73 -4.48 -4.51 9.37
N THR A 74 -4.46 -5.59 10.16
CA THR A 74 -3.60 -5.68 11.35
C THR A 74 -2.14 -6.00 11.01
N ARG A 75 -1.89 -6.55 9.81
CA ARG A 75 -0.55 -6.85 9.28
C ARG A 75 -0.08 -5.82 8.26
N ARG A 76 -0.94 -4.87 7.90
CA ARG A 76 -0.67 -3.84 6.90
C ARG A 76 0.36 -2.86 7.42
N LEU A 77 1.36 -2.59 6.60
CA LEU A 77 2.37 -1.60 6.94
C LEU A 77 1.72 -0.20 7.03
N GLY A 78 1.96 0.49 8.13
CA GLY A 78 1.29 1.74 8.48
C GLY A 78 0.11 1.58 9.47
N ALA A 79 -0.45 0.38 9.62
CA ALA A 79 -1.50 0.07 10.57
C ALA A 79 -0.93 -0.77 11.74
N GLY A 80 -0.54 -0.11 12.84
CA GLY A 80 0.01 -0.78 14.03
C GLY A 80 1.05 0.05 14.79
N GLY A 81 1.64 -0.52 15.85
CA GLY A 81 2.66 0.14 16.69
C GLY A 81 3.94 0.44 15.93
N GLY A 82 4.03 1.63 15.33
CA GLY A 82 5.13 2.07 14.47
C GLY A 82 4.68 2.77 13.18
N GLY A 83 3.39 2.72 12.84
CA GLY A 83 2.70 3.56 11.86
C GLY A 83 3.52 3.97 10.62
N VAL A 84 3.51 5.27 10.34
CA VAL A 84 4.23 5.89 9.22
C VAL A 84 5.75 5.83 9.36
N ASP A 85 6.29 5.70 10.57
CA ASP A 85 7.75 5.61 10.77
C ASP A 85 8.32 4.32 10.19
N ARG A 86 7.60 3.19 10.30
CA ARG A 86 7.98 1.95 9.61
C ARG A 86 7.98 2.13 8.09
N LEU A 87 6.98 2.83 7.54
CA LEU A 87 6.92 3.18 6.12
C LEU A 87 8.14 4.00 5.70
N LYS A 88 8.43 5.08 6.43
CA LYS A 88 9.57 5.97 6.13
C LYS A 88 10.92 5.25 6.24
N SER A 89 11.03 4.30 7.15
CA SER A 89 12.22 3.47 7.36
C SER A 89 12.41 2.37 6.31
N HIS A 90 11.42 2.13 5.44
CA HIS A 90 11.49 1.05 4.46
C HIS A 90 12.60 1.32 3.44
N PRO A 91 13.41 0.31 3.05
CA PRO A 91 14.53 0.47 2.13
C PRO A 91 14.15 1.04 0.76
N PHE A 92 12.88 0.97 0.35
CA PHE A 92 12.37 1.67 -0.84
C PHE A 92 12.56 3.19 -0.74
N PHE A 93 12.33 3.77 0.44
CA PHE A 93 12.48 5.19 0.71
C PHE A 93 13.88 5.56 1.19
N SER A 94 14.84 4.62 1.23
CA SER A 94 16.22 4.90 1.64
C SER A 94 16.91 5.93 0.74
N THR A 95 16.47 6.04 -0.52
CA THR A 95 16.93 7.05 -1.47
C THR A 95 16.18 8.38 -1.35
N ILE A 96 15.08 8.43 -0.60
CA ILE A 96 14.28 9.64 -0.38
C ILE A 96 14.72 10.31 0.93
N GLN A 97 15.24 11.54 0.83
CA GLN A 97 15.50 12.38 1.99
C GLN A 97 14.21 13.07 2.44
N TRP A 98 13.49 12.42 3.35
CA TRP A 98 12.26 12.95 3.95
C TRP A 98 12.43 14.37 4.54
N SER A 99 13.61 14.68 5.09
CA SER A 99 13.95 16.01 5.63
C SER A 99 13.95 17.14 4.60
N LYS A 100 14.09 16.83 3.29
CA LYS A 100 14.00 17.82 2.21
C LYS A 100 12.57 18.03 1.69
N LEU A 101 11.62 17.20 2.11
CA LEU A 101 10.22 17.25 1.69
C LEU A 101 9.31 17.93 2.71
N VAL A 102 9.80 18.17 3.93
CA VAL A 102 9.12 19.01 4.93
C VAL A 102 9.48 20.46 4.62
N GLY A 103 8.79 21.04 3.64
CA GLY A 103 8.84 22.45 3.27
C GLY A 103 7.56 23.17 3.70
#